data_AF-A0A2L2Z583-F1
#
_entry.id   AF-A0A2L2Z583-F1
#
_cell.length_a   1.000
_cell.length_b   1.000
_cell.length_c   1.000
_cell.angle_alpha   90.00
_cell.angle_beta   90.00
_cell.angle_gamma   90.00
#
_symmetry.space_group_name_H-M   'P 1'
#
loop_
_entity.id
_entity.type
_entity.pdbx_description
1 polymer ?
#
loop_
_entity_poly.entity_id
_entity_poly.type
_entity_poly.pdbx_seq_one_letter_code
_entity_poly.pdbx_strand_id
1 'polypeptide(L)' 'VERLLISNPEKYNLYRKFMKEYRDLNHMELVPDSDINKIESLYLPHHGVVRDTSCTTKLRVVFDASSKTSSGLSLNDLLL' A
#
# COMPACT_ATOMS: atom_id res chain seq x y z
N VAL A 1 0.34 10.46 -3.34
CA VAL A 1 0.90 9.31 -2.59
C VAL A 1 2.08 8.68 -3.34
N GLU A 2 1.99 8.42 -4.65
CA GLU A 2 3.15 7.95 -5.46
C GLU A 2 4.25 8.99 -5.76
N ARG A 3 3.98 10.31 -5.69
CA ARG A 3 4.96 11.35 -6.07
C ARG A 3 6.29 11.27 -5.30
N LEU A 4 6.29 10.84 -4.04
CA LEU A 4 7.51 10.70 -3.24
C LEU A 4 8.32 9.44 -3.56
N LEU A 5 7.66 8.38 -4.05
CA LEU A 5 8.31 7.15 -4.49
C LEU A 5 9.05 7.37 -5.82
N ILE A 6 8.48 8.19 -6.71
CA ILE A 6 9.07 8.48 -8.03
C ILE A 6 10.34 9.35 -7.91
N SER A 7 10.41 10.21 -6.90
CA SER A 7 11.51 11.18 -6.76
C SER A 7 12.85 10.55 -6.35
N ASN A 8 12.89 9.30 -5.89
CA ASN A 8 14.12 8.64 -5.48
C ASN A 8 14.19 7.20 -6.04
N PRO A 9 15.05 6.93 -7.03
CA PRO A 9 15.16 5.62 -7.69
C PRO A 9 15.44 4.46 -6.74
N GLU A 10 16.24 4.66 -5.68
CA GLU A 10 16.53 3.59 -4.72
C GLU A 10 15.31 3.21 -3.89
N LYS A 11 14.54 4.20 -3.44
CA LYS A 11 13.28 3.96 -2.71
C LYS A 11 12.27 3.25 -3.60
N TYR A 12 12.18 3.63 -4.87
CA TYR A 12 11.31 2.96 -5.85
C TYR A 12 11.69 1.49 -6.05
N ASN A 13 12.98 1.19 -6.16
CA ASN A 13 13.46 -0.18 -6.31
C ASN A 13 13.15 -1.05 -5.08
N LEU A 14 13.37 -0.52 -3.87
CA LEU A 14 13.01 -1.21 -2.63
C LEU A 14 11.50 -1.45 -2.53
N TYR A 15 10.70 -0.47 -2.95
CA TYR A 15 9.24 -0.57 -2.96
C TYR A 15 8.74 -1.63 -3.93
N ARG A 16 9.28 -1.65 -5.16
CA ARG A 16 9.00 -2.69 -6.16
C ARG A 16 9.37 -4.08 -5.65
N LYS A 17 10.51 -4.22 -4.97
CA LYS A 17 10.93 -5.49 -4.37
C LYS A 17 9.96 -5.93 -3.28
N PHE A 18 9.57 -5.03 -2.37
CA PHE A 18 8.57 -5.30 -1.34
C PHE A 18 7.25 -5.76 -1.96
N MET A 19 6.72 -5.01 -2.94
CA MET A 19 5.46 -5.37 -3.59
C MET A 19 5.55 -6.72 -4.30
N LYS A 20 6.66 -7.04 -4.95
CA LYS A 20 6.83 -8.38 -5.54
C LYS A 20 6.79 -9.48 -4.46
N GLU A 21 7.57 -9.34 -3.40
CA GLU A 21 7.61 -10.30 -2.30
C GLU A 21 6.25 -10.47 -1.62
N TYR A 22 5.53 -9.37 -1.38
CA TYR A 22 4.19 -9.38 -0.79
C TYR A 22 3.18 -10.16 -1.66
N ARG A 23 3.33 -10.09 -2.99
CA ARG A 23 2.56 -10.93 -3.93
C ARG A 23 3.02 -12.39 -3.90
N ASP A 24 4.32 -12.64 -3.95
CA ASP A 24 4.90 -13.99 -3.98
C ASP A 24 4.56 -14.79 -2.70
N LEU A 25 4.40 -14.09 -1.57
CA LEU A 25 3.92 -14.65 -0.29
C LEU A 25 2.39 -14.80 -0.22
N ASN A 26 1.68 -14.51 -1.32
CA ASN A 26 0.23 -14.58 -1.44
C ASN A 26 -0.51 -13.67 -0.44
N HIS A 27 0.10 -12.55 -0.04
CA HIS A 27 -0.52 -11.53 0.82
C HIS A 27 -1.29 -10.46 0.01
N MET A 28 -1.13 -10.44 -1.32
CA MET A 28 -1.94 -9.64 -2.22
C MET A 28 -2.05 -10.29 -3.59
N GLU A 29 -3.12 -9.94 -4.31
CA GLU A 29 -3.34 -10.33 -5.70
C GLU A 29 -3.61 -9.10 -6.57
N LEU A 30 -3.58 -9.31 -7.89
CA LEU A 30 -4.01 -8.27 -8.82
C LEU A 30 -5.54 -8.21 -8.79
N VAL A 31 -6.08 -7.01 -8.56
CA VAL A 31 -7.52 -6.78 -8.62
C VAL A 31 -8.00 -7.03 -10.06
N PRO A 32 -9.05 -7.85 -10.27
CA PRO A 32 -9.65 -8.03 -11.59
C PRO A 32 -10.19 -6.71 -12.15
N ASP A 33 -10.09 -6.50 -13.46
CA ASP A 33 -10.58 -5.27 -14.11
C ASP A 33 -12.07 -5.00 -13.85
N SER A 34 -12.87 -6.06 -13.67
CA SER A 34 -14.30 -5.98 -13.34
C SER A 34 -14.59 -5.37 -11.98
N ASP A 35 -13.61 -5.39 -11.07
CA ASP A 35 -13.77 -4.98 -9.68
C ASP A 35 -13.17 -3.59 -9.42
N ILE A 36 -12.48 -3.03 -10.42
CA ILE A 36 -11.95 -1.67 -10.37
C ILE A 36 -13.13 -0.68 -10.30
N ASN A 37 -13.08 0.25 -9.34
CA ASN A 37 -14.08 1.29 -9.10
C ASN A 37 -15.49 0.77 -8.72
N LYS A 38 -15.63 -0.45 -8.19
CA LYS A 38 -16.89 -0.86 -7.56
C LYS A 38 -17.18 0.02 -6.36
N ILE A 39 -18.47 0.28 -6.10
CA ILE A 39 -18.94 1.09 -4.96
C ILE A 39 -18.45 0.50 -3.61
N GLU A 40 -18.31 -0.82 -3.55
CA GLU A 40 -17.84 -1.54 -2.37
C GLU A 40 -16.30 -1.61 -2.26
N SER A 41 -15.58 -1.06 -3.24
CA SER A 41 -14.12 -1.04 -3.21
C SER A 41 -13.60 0.11 -2.36
N LEU A 42 -12.68 -0.20 -1.46
CA LEU A 42 -12.01 0.76 -0.61
C LEU A 42 -10.54 0.89 -1.04
N TYR A 43 -10.11 2.10 -1.38
CA TYR A 43 -8.73 2.38 -1.74
C TYR A 43 -7.97 2.94 -0.54
N LEU A 44 -6.97 2.20 -0.08
CA LEU A 44 -6.12 2.63 1.02
C LEU A 44 -4.90 3.41 0.51
N PRO A 45 -4.67 4.64 1.00
CA PRO A 45 -3.40 5.31 0.82
C PRO A 45 -2.29 4.46 1.44
N HIS A 46 -1.14 4.40 0.79
CA HIS A 46 -0.01 3.60 1.27
C HIS A 46 1.31 4.32 1.00
N HIS A 47 2.27 4.20 1.89
CA HIS A 47 3.58 4.83 1.70
C HIS A 47 4.71 3.96 2.24
N GLY A 48 5.87 4.07 1.59
CA GLY A 48 7.09 3.38 2.01
C GLY A 48 7.85 4.19 3.06
N VAL A 49 8.09 3.60 4.23
CA VAL A 49 8.92 4.15 5.29
C VAL A 49 10.25 3.41 5.30
N VAL A 50 11.35 4.15 5.08
CA VAL A 50 12.70 3.61 5.19
C VAL A 50 13.13 3.67 6.65
N ARG A 51 13.61 2.55 7.18
CA ARG A 51 14.22 2.48 8.50
C ARG A 51 15.64 1.93 8.33
N ASP A 52 16.62 2.82 8.33
CA ASP A 52 18.03 2.47 8.18
C ASP A 52 18.55 1.55 9.30
N THR A 53 17.86 1.54 10.44
CA THR A 53 18.17 0.68 11.60
C THR A 53 17.54 -0.71 11.53
N SER A 54 16.78 -1.05 10.48
CA SER A 54 16.13 -2.36 10.39
C SER A 54 17.10 -3.46 9.92
N CYS A 55 17.26 -4.50 10.73
CA CYS A 55 18.15 -5.62 10.42
C CYS A 55 17.67 -6.53 9.28
N THR A 56 16.35 -6.62 9.03
CA THR A 56 15.78 -7.57 8.06
C THR A 56 15.29 -6.93 6.77
N THR A 57 14.64 -5.76 6.84
CA THR A 57 14.11 -5.06 5.65
C THR A 57 14.23 -3.54 5.82
N LYS A 58 15.03 -2.89 4.97
CA LYS A 58 15.23 -1.43 5.01
C LYS A 58 13.97 -0.62 4.72
N LEU A 59 12.97 -1.20 4.03
CA LEU A 59 11.70 -0.54 3.69
C LEU A 59 10.52 -1.30 4.28
N ARG A 60 9.55 -0.57 4.84
CA ARG A 60 8.23 -1.08 5.22
C ARG A 60 7.15 -0.26 4.51
N VAL A 61 6.14 -0.92 3.92
CA VAL A 61 4.97 -0.24 3.38
C VAL A 61 3.88 -0.18 4.44
N VAL A 62 3.34 1.02 4.67
CA VAL A 62 2.26 1.27 5.63
C VAL A 62 1.00 1.60 4.85
N PHE A 63 -0.09 0.90 5.14
CA PHE A 63 -1.43 1.18 4.60
C PHE A 63 -2.23 1.97 5.63
N ASP A 64 -2.77 3.11 5.23
CA ASP A 64 -3.56 3.98 6.10
C ASP A 64 -5.04 3.60 6.04
N ALA A 65 -5.45 2.70 6.95
CA ALA A 65 -6.83 2.26 7.13
C ALA A 65 -7.75 3.33 7.75
N SER A 66 -7.19 4.44 8.24
CA SER A 66 -7.96 5.55 8.83
C SER A 66 -8.36 6.61 7.81
N SER A 67 -7.82 6.54 6.59
CA SER A 67 -8.17 7.47 5.53
C SER A 67 -9.62 7.27 5.08
N LYS A 68 -10.40 8.35 5.13
CA LYS A 68 -11.80 8.35 4.69
C LYS A 68 -11.87 8.28 3.18
N THR A 69 -12.73 7.40 2.69
CA THR A 69 -13.03 7.32 1.25
C THR A 69 -14.13 8.28 0.85
N SER A 70 -14.54 8.27 -0.42
CA SER A 70 -15.61 9.11 -0.96
C SER A 70 -16.96 8.92 -0.26
N SER A 71 -17.16 7.80 0.44
CA SER A 71 -18.33 7.55 1.28
C SER A 71 -18.27 8.24 2.65
N GLY A 72 -17.14 8.84 3.02
CA GLY A 72 -16.91 9.44 4.33
C GLY A 72 -16.53 8.44 5.43
N LEU A 73 -16.48 7.14 5.10
CA LEU A 73 -16.08 6.06 6.00
C LEU A 73 -14.64 5.61 5.72
N SER A 74 -13.92 5.25 6.78
CA SER A 74 -12.62 4.57 6.71
C SER A 74 -12.78 3.07 6.90
N LEU A 75 -11.73 2.29 6.61
CA LEU A 75 -11.77 0.84 6.86
C LEU A 75 -11.93 0.54 8.35
N ASN A 76 -11.27 1.33 9.19
CA ASN A 76 -11.38 1.20 10.63
C ASN A 76 -12.83 1.41 11.10
N ASP A 77 -13.57 2.36 10.52
CA ASP A 77 -14.98 2.59 10.89
C ASP A 77 -15.91 1.42 10.51
N LEU A 78 -15.50 0.55 9.58
CA LEU A 78 -16.29 -0.58 9.10
C LEU A 78 -15.94 -1.90 9.82
N LEU A 79 -14.79 -1.96 10.49
CA LEU A 79 -14.26 -3.18 11.12
C LEU A 79 -14.16 -3.12 12.65
N LEU A 80 -14.29 -1.94 13.26
CA LEU A 80 -14.30 -1.71 14.72
C LEU A 80 -15.73 -1.40 15.21
#